data_AF-A0AA38XDT2-F1
#
_entry.id   AF-A0AA38XDT2-F1
#
_cell.length_a   1.000
_cell.length_b   1.000
_cell.length_c   1.000
_cell.angle_alpha   90.00
_cell.angle_beta   90.00
_cell.angle_gamma   90.00
#
_symmetry.space_group_name_H-M   'P 1'
#
loop_
_entity.id
_entity.type
_entity.pdbx_description
1 polymer ?
#
loop_
_entity_poly.entity_id
_entity_poly.type
_entity_poly.pdbx_seq_one_letter_code
_entity_poly.pdbx_strand_id
1 'polypeptide(L)'
;MSEMGLSCAGHEGAGVIVKIGDSVKSCKVGQRAAYGPIHSTCGLCQYCKTGKETYCQQAVFTGGTVDGTYRQYCAVPETFIHLIPEGVSDYVAGPAMCSAGTMYSSLKESGLRAGDWAVFPGGGGGTGIQGVQLACAMGIRPLVVDTGTARRTLALGLGAECFVDFLTERDPVKRVLEITDGGAHGVFVSAVQSYPVSLDYLGSRPGGVVMCIGLPPKGKYHIDTDPTRLCLRNQSIKGTLSSSRIDIAETLEFARRGKLHLEPTVVGMGEFNEAVQRLKNGQVAGRMVSICVPGAEPSLLNIEFPKDLRSICFKYAACLSERKFNSLPEFVHDDVIYNSKAPMTAKDFGSMIDGLIQDFLDFRLDVELLVTEPHGDPSNLNGMVSARFRLSYESQKKESVKDRVVFYEHVFFQFEQGKIAEIWPMIAWPDK
;
A
#
# COMPACT_ATOMS: atom_id res chain seq x y z
N MET A 1 -8.52 -9.11 -0.80
CA MET A 1 -8.34 -8.33 -2.06
C MET A 1 -8.90 -9.10 -3.25
N SER A 2 -8.54 -10.37 -3.44
CA SER A 2 -9.18 -11.27 -4.42
C SER A 2 -10.70 -11.38 -4.21
N GLU A 3 -11.14 -11.52 -2.95
CA GLU A 3 -12.57 -11.51 -2.57
C GLU A 3 -13.29 -10.19 -2.89
N MET A 4 -12.54 -9.09 -3.09
CA MET A 4 -13.07 -7.77 -3.43
C MET A 4 -12.98 -7.48 -4.95
N GLY A 5 -12.56 -8.45 -5.76
CA GLY A 5 -12.43 -8.31 -7.21
C GLY A 5 -11.26 -7.45 -7.69
N LEU A 6 -10.32 -7.09 -6.79
CA LEU A 6 -9.18 -6.23 -7.13
C LEU A 6 -8.04 -7.01 -7.80
N SER A 7 -7.39 -6.40 -8.78
CA SER A 7 -6.17 -6.86 -9.46
C SER A 7 -4.89 -6.21 -8.93
N CYS A 8 -4.99 -5.03 -8.31
CA CYS A 8 -3.83 -4.28 -7.82
C CYS A 8 -4.11 -3.65 -6.46
N ALA A 9 -3.15 -3.74 -5.55
CA ALA A 9 -3.19 -3.10 -4.23
C ALA A 9 -2.53 -1.71 -4.25
N GLY A 10 -2.55 -1.02 -3.11
CA GLY A 10 -1.91 0.28 -2.93
C GLY A 10 -2.88 1.45 -3.13
N HIS A 11 -2.65 2.54 -2.40
CA HIS A 11 -3.53 3.72 -2.38
C HIS A 11 -2.75 5.02 -2.15
N GLU A 12 -1.47 5.03 -2.48
CA GLU A 12 -0.54 6.15 -2.25
C GLU A 12 0.27 6.40 -3.52
N GLY A 13 -0.39 6.80 -4.59
CA GLY A 13 0.25 6.97 -5.88
C GLY A 13 0.78 8.38 -6.09
N ALA A 14 1.96 8.48 -6.70
CA ALA A 14 2.53 9.72 -7.24
C ALA A 14 3.20 9.41 -8.57
N GLY A 15 3.06 10.30 -9.55
CA GLY A 15 3.64 10.10 -10.88
C GLY A 15 3.32 11.25 -11.84
N VAL A 16 3.46 10.99 -13.14
CA VAL A 16 3.25 11.97 -14.21
C VAL A 16 1.96 11.66 -14.96
N ILE A 17 1.19 12.70 -15.29
CA ILE A 17 0.02 12.60 -16.14
C ILE A 17 0.47 12.35 -17.57
N VAL A 18 0.22 11.15 -18.08
CA VAL A 18 0.60 10.75 -19.46
C VAL A 18 -0.54 10.90 -20.47
N LYS A 19 -1.79 10.93 -19.99
CA LYS A 19 -2.99 11.08 -20.81
C LYS A 19 -4.12 11.70 -19.99
N ILE A 20 -4.96 12.49 -20.64
CA ILE A 20 -6.18 13.06 -20.07
C ILE A 20 -7.38 12.70 -20.96
N GLY A 21 -8.57 12.63 -20.37
CA GLY A 21 -9.82 12.46 -21.13
C GLY A 21 -10.31 13.80 -21.69
N ASP A 22 -11.15 13.74 -22.72
CA ASP A 22 -11.59 14.94 -23.47
C ASP A 22 -12.35 15.98 -22.61
N SER A 23 -12.97 15.54 -21.51
CA SER A 23 -13.70 16.41 -20.58
C SER A 23 -12.84 17.02 -19.47
N VAL A 24 -11.58 16.60 -19.34
CA VAL A 24 -10.68 17.03 -18.26
C VAL A 24 -10.21 18.46 -18.51
N LYS A 25 -10.27 19.30 -17.47
CA LYS A 25 -9.90 20.72 -17.55
C LYS A 25 -8.96 21.17 -16.42
N SER A 26 -8.85 20.39 -15.35
CA SER A 26 -8.10 20.80 -14.15
C SER A 26 -6.59 20.53 -14.23
N CYS A 27 -6.13 19.75 -15.21
CA CYS A 27 -4.74 19.35 -15.36
C CYS A 27 -4.34 19.15 -16.83
N LYS A 28 -3.03 19.00 -17.07
CA LYS A 28 -2.45 18.76 -18.39
C LYS A 28 -1.42 17.62 -18.36
N VAL A 29 -1.24 16.98 -19.52
CA VAL A 29 -0.17 16.00 -19.73
C VAL A 29 1.20 16.61 -19.37
N GLY A 30 2.06 15.80 -18.75
CA GLY A 30 3.39 16.19 -18.28
C GLY A 30 3.42 16.76 -16.86
N GLN A 31 2.27 17.10 -16.25
CA GLN A 31 2.25 17.50 -14.85
C GLN A 31 2.43 16.31 -13.91
N ARG A 32 3.06 16.57 -12.76
CA ARG A 32 3.14 15.62 -11.65
C ARG A 32 1.87 15.67 -10.82
N ALA A 33 1.33 14.51 -10.48
CA ALA A 33 0.12 14.37 -9.68
C ALA A 33 0.21 13.18 -8.72
N ALA A 34 -0.46 13.32 -7.59
CA ALA A 34 -0.64 12.28 -6.59
C ALA A 34 -2.14 11.97 -6.43
N TYR A 35 -2.44 10.76 -5.97
CA TYR A 35 -3.82 10.32 -5.73
C TYR A 35 -3.87 9.29 -4.60
N GLY A 36 -4.96 9.32 -3.85
CA GLY A 36 -5.06 8.69 -2.55
C GLY A 36 -6.08 7.56 -2.41
N PRO A 37 -6.44 7.23 -1.16
CA PRO A 37 -7.42 6.19 -0.82
C PRO A 37 -8.82 6.44 -1.38
N ILE A 38 -9.23 7.70 -1.54
CA ILE A 38 -10.55 8.04 -2.09
C ILE A 38 -10.41 8.23 -3.60
N HIS A 39 -10.99 7.31 -4.37
CA HIS A 39 -11.03 7.37 -5.82
C HIS A 39 -12.14 8.31 -6.31
N SER A 40 -13.31 8.21 -5.70
CA SER A 40 -14.44 9.10 -5.96
C SER A 40 -15.43 9.10 -4.79
N THR A 41 -16.34 10.07 -4.79
CA THR A 41 -17.46 10.16 -3.84
C THR A 41 -18.71 10.66 -4.56
N CYS A 42 -19.88 10.60 -3.91
CA CYS A 42 -21.13 11.09 -4.51
C CYS A 42 -21.15 12.60 -4.77
N GLY A 43 -20.30 13.40 -4.11
CA GLY A 43 -20.26 14.87 -4.22
C GLY A 43 -21.47 15.62 -3.65
N LEU A 44 -22.55 14.93 -3.26
CA LEU A 44 -23.85 15.56 -2.95
C LEU A 44 -24.31 15.39 -1.51
N CYS A 45 -23.79 14.40 -0.78
CA CYS A 45 -24.21 14.13 0.60
C CYS A 45 -23.66 15.18 1.58
N GLN A 46 -24.21 15.20 2.81
CA GLN A 46 -23.80 16.14 3.84
C GLN A 46 -22.30 16.10 4.15
N TYR A 47 -21.67 14.93 4.05
CA TYR A 47 -20.23 14.78 4.30
C TYR A 47 -19.37 15.34 3.16
N CYS A 48 -19.78 15.12 1.91
CA CYS A 48 -19.07 15.68 0.75
C CYS A 48 -19.13 17.22 0.74
N LYS A 49 -20.23 17.79 1.24
CA LYS A 49 -20.45 19.25 1.28
C LYS A 49 -19.71 19.96 2.41
N THR A 50 -19.21 19.23 3.41
CA THR A 50 -18.58 19.81 4.61
C THR A 50 -17.09 19.47 4.75
N GLY A 51 -16.44 18.98 3.69
CA GLY A 51 -15.03 18.57 3.74
C GLY A 51 -14.80 17.30 4.56
N LYS A 52 -15.84 16.46 4.71
CA LYS A 52 -15.79 15.15 5.36
C LYS A 52 -16.02 14.04 4.34
N GLU A 53 -15.62 14.25 3.09
CA GLU A 53 -15.90 13.34 1.97
C GLU A 53 -15.39 11.91 2.19
N THR A 54 -14.38 11.73 3.06
CA THR A 54 -13.87 10.42 3.49
C THR A 54 -14.91 9.54 4.20
N TYR A 55 -15.98 10.14 4.73
CA TYR A 55 -17.11 9.46 5.36
C TYR A 55 -18.32 9.28 4.43
N CYS A 56 -18.14 9.56 3.13
CA CYS A 56 -19.18 9.31 2.14
C CYS A 56 -19.49 7.81 2.06
N GLN A 57 -20.77 7.44 2.24
CA GLN A 57 -21.22 6.04 2.14
C GLN A 57 -21.18 5.48 0.71
N GLN A 58 -20.99 6.35 -0.29
CA GLN A 58 -20.79 6.00 -1.70
C GLN A 58 -19.35 6.27 -2.15
N ALA A 59 -18.41 6.35 -1.20
CA ALA A 59 -17.00 6.48 -1.54
C ALA A 59 -16.52 5.21 -2.27
N VAL A 60 -15.76 5.42 -3.34
CA VAL A 60 -15.01 4.38 -4.05
C VAL A 60 -13.57 4.47 -3.55
N PHE A 61 -12.99 3.34 -3.18
CA PHE A 61 -11.67 3.26 -2.56
C PHE A 61 -10.62 2.69 -3.51
N THR A 62 -9.55 3.45 -3.73
CA THR A 62 -8.35 2.99 -4.46
C THR A 62 -7.68 1.85 -3.70
N GLY A 63 -7.39 0.74 -4.37
CA GLY A 63 -6.84 -0.47 -3.74
C GLY A 63 -7.81 -1.16 -2.78
N GLY A 64 -9.11 -0.81 -2.82
CA GLY A 64 -10.17 -1.34 -1.95
C GLY A 64 -11.39 -1.83 -2.75
N THR A 65 -12.02 -0.93 -3.50
CA THR A 65 -13.15 -1.25 -4.40
C THR A 65 -12.79 -1.10 -5.87
N VAL A 66 -11.70 -0.40 -6.18
CA VAL A 66 -11.08 -0.33 -7.51
C VAL A 66 -9.58 -0.56 -7.38
N ASP A 67 -8.93 -0.90 -8.50
CA ASP A 67 -7.50 -1.19 -8.52
C ASP A 67 -6.63 -0.06 -7.98
N GLY A 68 -5.57 -0.47 -7.30
CA GLY A 68 -4.64 0.37 -6.59
C GLY A 68 -3.48 0.93 -7.41
N THR A 69 -2.42 1.25 -6.67
CA THR A 69 -1.29 2.09 -7.12
C THR A 69 0.00 1.34 -7.37
N TYR A 70 0.09 0.05 -7.03
CA TYR A 70 1.27 -0.77 -7.30
C TYR A 70 1.31 -1.27 -8.74
N ARG A 71 1.18 -0.34 -9.69
CA ARG A 71 1.22 -0.56 -11.14
C ARG A 71 1.73 0.69 -11.84
N GLN A 72 2.23 0.51 -13.06
CA GLN A 72 2.89 1.58 -13.82
C GLN A 72 1.92 2.68 -14.28
N TYR A 73 0.66 2.31 -14.55
CA TYR A 73 -0.37 3.22 -15.05
C TYR A 73 -1.66 3.07 -14.26
N CYS A 74 -2.24 4.20 -13.88
CA CYS A 74 -3.50 4.26 -13.15
C CYS A 74 -4.45 5.26 -13.81
N ALA A 75 -5.71 4.86 -13.96
CA ALA A 75 -6.79 5.76 -14.36
C ALA A 75 -7.47 6.31 -13.12
N VAL A 76 -7.57 7.63 -13.01
CA VAL A 76 -8.10 8.34 -11.83
C VAL A 76 -8.97 9.53 -12.27
N PRO A 77 -10.08 9.83 -11.57
CA PRO A 77 -10.88 11.02 -11.84
C PRO A 77 -10.11 12.30 -11.55
N GLU A 78 -10.24 13.30 -12.42
CA GLU A 78 -9.56 14.61 -12.26
C GLU A 78 -9.94 15.34 -10.96
N THR A 79 -11.04 14.95 -10.33
CA THR A 79 -11.58 15.55 -9.09
C THR A 79 -10.90 15.06 -7.82
N PHE A 80 -10.13 13.97 -7.91
CA PHE A 80 -9.42 13.33 -6.79
C PHE A 80 -7.90 13.21 -7.01
N ILE A 81 -7.39 13.82 -8.08
CA ILE A 81 -5.95 14.03 -8.22
C ILE A 81 -5.53 15.29 -7.46
N HIS A 82 -4.30 15.28 -6.98
CA HIS A 82 -3.62 16.42 -6.39
C HIS A 82 -2.38 16.73 -7.21
N LEU A 83 -2.33 17.91 -7.83
CA LEU A 83 -1.12 18.36 -8.51
C LEU A 83 0.00 18.49 -7.48
N ILE A 84 1.15 17.89 -7.76
CA ILE A 84 2.29 17.91 -6.85
C ILE A 84 2.95 19.29 -6.97
N PRO A 85 3.07 20.05 -5.87
CA PRO A 85 3.71 21.35 -5.92
C PRO A 85 5.17 21.25 -6.35
N GLU A 86 5.67 22.29 -7.02
CA GLU A 86 7.09 22.38 -7.37
C GLU A 86 7.98 22.24 -6.13
N GLY A 87 9.07 21.49 -6.25
CA GLY A 87 9.98 21.18 -5.15
C GLY A 87 9.54 20.04 -4.22
N VAL A 88 8.29 19.56 -4.31
CA VAL A 88 7.85 18.39 -3.53
C VAL A 88 8.21 17.10 -4.28
N SER A 89 8.91 16.18 -3.61
CA SER A 89 9.27 14.87 -4.17
C SER A 89 8.08 13.91 -4.23
N ASP A 90 8.06 13.00 -5.21
CA ASP A 90 7.04 11.93 -5.33
C ASP A 90 7.05 11.02 -4.10
N TYR A 91 8.24 10.82 -3.51
CA TYR A 91 8.46 10.07 -2.28
C TYR A 91 7.78 10.70 -1.05
N VAL A 92 7.44 11.99 -1.10
CA VAL A 92 6.65 12.69 -0.07
C VAL A 92 5.20 12.81 -0.49
N ALA A 93 4.94 13.15 -1.76
CA ALA A 93 3.60 13.37 -2.27
C ALA A 93 2.71 12.11 -2.21
N GLY A 94 3.24 10.93 -2.56
CA GLY A 94 2.49 9.67 -2.46
C GLY A 94 2.03 9.40 -1.02
N PRO A 95 2.95 9.33 -0.03
CA PRO A 95 2.60 9.17 1.38
C PRO A 95 1.72 10.29 1.96
N ALA A 96 1.80 11.52 1.43
CA ALA A 96 0.92 12.61 1.82
C ALA A 96 -0.56 12.33 1.51
N MET A 97 -0.85 11.52 0.50
CA MET A 97 -2.23 11.16 0.12
C MET A 97 -2.94 10.31 1.17
N CYS A 98 -2.20 9.62 2.03
CA CYS A 98 -2.77 8.76 3.06
C CYS A 98 -2.12 9.04 4.42
N SER A 99 -0.92 8.52 4.65
CA SER A 99 -0.28 8.58 5.97
C SER A 99 -0.07 10.00 6.53
N ALA A 100 0.56 10.91 5.78
CA ALA A 100 0.78 12.27 6.23
C ALA A 100 -0.52 13.07 6.33
N GLY A 101 -1.39 12.98 5.31
CA GLY A 101 -2.70 13.65 5.34
C GLY A 101 -3.58 13.18 6.49
N THR A 102 -3.57 11.88 6.81
CA THR A 102 -4.28 11.29 7.95
C THR A 102 -3.77 11.87 9.27
N MET A 103 -2.44 11.93 9.44
CA MET A 103 -1.83 12.53 10.63
C MET A 103 -2.17 14.02 10.75
N TYR A 104 -2.10 14.77 9.65
CA TYR A 104 -2.46 16.18 9.62
C TYR A 104 -3.92 16.41 10.01
N SER A 105 -4.84 15.63 9.42
CA SER A 105 -6.27 15.67 9.76
C SER A 105 -6.49 15.36 11.24
N SER A 106 -5.80 14.35 11.76
CA SER A 106 -5.87 13.98 13.17
C SER A 106 -5.35 15.08 14.10
N LEU A 107 -4.22 15.70 13.77
CA LEU A 107 -3.65 16.82 14.52
C LEU A 107 -4.62 18.01 14.54
N LYS A 108 -5.21 18.39 13.41
CA LYS A 108 -6.23 19.45 13.37
C LYS A 108 -7.46 19.12 14.22
N GLU A 109 -7.98 17.90 14.07
CA GLU A 109 -9.19 17.45 14.77
C GLU A 109 -8.99 17.25 16.27
N SER A 110 -7.75 17.09 16.72
CA SER A 110 -7.42 16.97 18.15
C SER A 110 -7.61 18.28 18.92
N GLY A 111 -7.54 19.43 18.24
CA GLY A 111 -7.62 20.74 18.87
C GLY A 111 -6.38 21.17 19.65
N LEU A 112 -5.28 20.39 19.57
CA LEU A 112 -3.99 20.75 20.17
C LEU A 112 -3.45 22.06 19.59
N ARG A 113 -2.70 22.79 20.42
CA ARG A 113 -2.10 24.10 20.12
C ARG A 113 -0.59 24.05 20.26
N ALA A 114 0.08 25.09 19.77
CA ALA A 114 1.50 25.24 19.97
C ALA A 114 1.85 25.20 21.47
N GLY A 115 2.87 24.42 21.83
CA GLY A 115 3.28 24.16 23.22
C GLY A 115 2.66 22.89 23.84
N ASP A 116 1.59 22.34 23.27
CA ASP A 116 0.96 21.13 23.79
C ASP A 116 1.84 19.89 23.53
N TRP A 117 1.79 18.93 24.46
CA TRP A 117 2.44 17.62 24.32
C TRP A 117 1.59 16.65 23.49
N ALA A 118 2.17 16.13 22.40
CA ALA A 118 1.61 15.07 21.58
C ALA A 118 2.46 13.81 21.68
N VAL A 119 1.88 12.72 22.18
CA VAL A 119 2.55 11.41 22.28
C VAL A 119 2.23 10.57 21.04
N PHE A 120 3.26 10.02 20.42
CA PHE A 120 3.18 9.16 19.23
C PHE A 120 3.72 7.75 19.54
N PRO A 121 2.88 6.83 20.02
CA PRO A 121 3.25 5.42 20.11
C PRO A 121 3.46 4.85 18.71
N GLY A 122 4.65 4.31 18.44
CA GLY A 122 5.10 3.91 17.10
C GLY A 122 5.49 5.11 16.22
N GLY A 123 5.87 6.23 16.82
CA GLY A 123 6.28 7.46 16.12
C GLY A 123 7.53 7.31 15.24
N GLY A 124 8.33 6.25 15.42
CA GLY A 124 9.48 5.93 14.57
C GLY A 124 9.13 5.12 13.32
N GLY A 125 7.86 4.72 13.16
CA GLY A 125 7.35 4.03 11.97
C GLY A 125 6.89 4.99 10.86
N GLY A 126 6.52 4.43 9.71
CA GLY A 126 6.26 5.20 8.48
C GLY A 126 5.14 6.23 8.57
N THR A 127 4.05 5.94 9.29
CA THR A 127 2.96 6.92 9.51
C THR A 127 3.28 7.85 10.68
N GLY A 128 3.79 7.29 11.78
CA GLY A 128 4.13 8.02 13.00
C GLY A 128 5.09 9.19 12.74
N ILE A 129 6.15 8.96 11.97
CA ILE A 129 7.21 9.95 11.76
C ILE A 129 6.74 11.17 10.96
N GLN A 130 5.72 11.00 10.12
CA GLN A 130 5.10 12.11 9.41
C GLN A 130 4.24 12.95 10.36
N GLY A 131 3.54 12.32 11.30
CA GLY A 131 2.81 13.01 12.36
C GLY A 131 3.73 13.79 13.29
N VAL A 132 4.90 13.25 13.64
CA VAL A 132 5.93 13.94 14.44
C VAL A 132 6.38 15.24 13.77
N GLN A 133 6.73 15.19 12.49
CA GLN A 133 7.16 16.36 11.73
C GLN A 133 6.06 17.42 11.63
N LEU A 134 4.83 17.00 11.31
CA LEU A 134 3.69 17.91 11.20
C LEU A 134 3.35 18.56 12.55
N ALA A 135 3.37 17.80 13.64
CA ALA A 135 3.19 18.34 14.99
C ALA A 135 4.26 19.38 15.32
N CYS A 136 5.54 19.06 15.09
CA CYS A 136 6.64 20.00 15.27
C CYS A 136 6.44 21.28 14.44
N ALA A 137 6.07 21.14 13.17
CA ALA A 137 5.82 22.26 12.26
C ALA A 137 4.60 23.12 12.67
N MET A 138 3.65 22.54 13.41
CA MET A 138 2.50 23.24 14.01
C MET A 138 2.83 23.85 15.40
N GLY A 139 4.06 23.72 15.87
CA GLY A 139 4.51 24.19 17.19
C GLY A 139 4.10 23.28 18.35
N ILE A 140 3.52 22.10 18.06
CA ILE A 140 3.18 21.06 19.04
C ILE A 140 4.47 20.31 19.39
N ARG A 141 4.59 19.83 20.63
CA ARG A 141 5.79 19.17 21.16
C ARG A 141 5.66 17.65 21.03
N PRO A 142 6.34 17.00 20.07
CA PRO A 142 6.17 15.58 19.83
C PRO A 142 7.04 14.76 20.79
N LEU A 143 6.44 13.77 21.44
CA LEU A 143 7.14 12.74 22.22
C LEU A 143 6.88 11.38 21.56
N VAL A 144 7.94 10.69 21.16
CA VAL A 144 7.83 9.37 20.54
C VAL A 144 8.02 8.26 21.56
N VAL A 145 7.13 7.27 21.53
CA VAL A 145 7.30 6.00 22.26
C VAL A 145 7.50 4.90 21.21
N ASP A 146 8.71 4.40 21.08
CA ASP A 146 9.06 3.35 20.10
C ASP A 146 10.24 2.52 20.65
N THR A 147 10.95 1.76 19.82
CA THR A 147 12.16 1.05 20.24
C THR A 147 13.23 1.00 19.15
N GLY A 148 14.48 0.96 19.58
CA GLY A 148 15.64 0.80 18.70
C GLY A 148 16.31 2.11 18.33
N THR A 149 17.63 2.06 18.20
CA THR A 149 18.49 3.22 17.94
C THR A 149 18.18 3.92 16.62
N ALA A 150 17.90 3.15 15.55
CA ALA A 150 17.55 3.72 14.25
C ALA A 150 16.29 4.60 14.32
N ARG A 151 15.25 4.16 15.02
CA ARG A 151 14.00 4.92 15.20
C ARG A 151 14.20 6.12 16.13
N ARG A 152 15.02 5.99 17.18
CA ARG A 152 15.40 7.10 18.05
C ARG A 152 16.08 8.22 17.25
N THR A 153 17.11 7.88 16.48
CA THR A 153 17.85 8.85 15.66
C THR A 153 16.94 9.52 14.64
N LEU A 154 16.10 8.74 13.95
CA LEU A 154 15.13 9.27 12.99
C LEU A 154 14.14 10.24 13.64
N ALA A 155 13.50 9.84 14.74
CA ALA A 155 12.50 10.64 15.43
C ALA A 155 13.05 11.97 15.93
N LEU A 156 14.19 11.93 16.64
CA LEU A 156 14.83 13.14 17.19
C LEU A 156 15.33 14.06 16.07
N GLY A 157 15.90 13.49 15.00
CA GLY A 157 16.37 14.24 13.83
C GLY A 157 15.24 14.93 13.05
N LEU A 158 14.01 14.41 13.15
CA LEU A 158 12.83 14.94 12.46
C LEU A 158 11.85 15.68 13.39
N GLY A 159 12.34 16.15 14.54
CA GLY A 159 11.64 17.12 15.37
C GLY A 159 10.88 16.55 16.58
N ALA A 160 11.04 15.26 16.89
CA ALA A 160 10.62 14.77 18.20
C ALA A 160 11.47 15.45 19.29
N GLU A 161 10.82 16.02 20.30
CA GLU A 161 11.50 16.63 21.44
C GLU A 161 12.03 15.56 22.40
N CYS A 162 11.33 14.41 22.49
CA CYS A 162 11.67 13.33 23.40
C CYS A 162 11.42 11.95 22.76
N PHE A 163 12.19 10.95 23.18
CA PHE A 163 12.03 9.56 22.77
C PHE A 163 12.14 8.62 23.97
N VAL A 164 11.10 7.82 24.18
CA VAL A 164 11.00 6.77 25.22
C VAL A 164 11.11 5.41 24.54
N ASP A 165 12.17 4.66 24.88
CA ASP A 165 12.38 3.33 24.32
C ASP A 165 11.71 2.26 25.19
N PHE A 166 10.61 1.69 24.70
CA PHE A 166 9.79 0.79 25.50
C PHE A 166 10.43 -0.58 25.79
N LEU A 167 11.55 -0.94 25.15
CA LEU A 167 12.29 -2.15 25.48
C LEU A 167 13.33 -1.93 26.58
N THR A 168 13.83 -0.70 26.72
CA THR A 168 14.84 -0.36 27.74
C THR A 168 14.23 0.31 28.97
N GLU A 169 13.07 0.95 28.82
CA GLU A 169 12.35 1.60 29.90
C GLU A 169 11.44 0.59 30.62
N ARG A 170 11.63 0.45 31.94
CA ARG A 170 10.82 -0.49 32.75
C ARG A 170 9.34 -0.14 32.74
N ASP A 171 9.03 1.16 32.74
CA ASP A 171 7.67 1.68 32.72
C ASP A 171 7.61 2.89 31.76
N PRO A 172 7.36 2.64 30.45
CA PRO A 172 7.31 3.68 29.44
C PRO A 172 6.22 4.71 29.72
N VAL A 173 5.09 4.30 30.29
CA VAL A 173 3.98 5.20 30.64
C VAL A 173 4.44 6.16 31.71
N LYS A 174 4.98 5.66 32.83
CA LYS A 174 5.50 6.53 33.90
C LYS A 174 6.54 7.52 33.38
N ARG A 175 7.45 7.06 32.51
CA ARG A 175 8.47 7.94 31.91
C ARG A 175 7.84 9.06 31.07
N VAL A 176 6.82 8.74 30.27
CA VAL A 176 6.05 9.76 29.53
C VAL A 176 5.38 10.74 30.48
N LEU A 177 4.77 10.28 31.56
CA LEU A 177 4.11 11.15 32.54
C LEU A 177 5.11 12.10 33.22
N GLU A 178 6.32 11.65 33.54
CA GLU A 178 7.38 12.50 34.09
C GLU A 178 7.81 13.60 33.11
N ILE A 179 8.00 13.25 31.83
CA ILE A 179 8.39 14.21 30.78
C ILE A 179 7.28 15.24 30.51
N THR A 180 6.03 14.79 30.55
CA THR A 180 4.85 15.60 30.20
C THR A 180 4.18 16.26 31.42
N ASP A 181 4.87 16.29 32.57
CA ASP A 181 4.39 16.89 33.81
C ASP A 181 2.99 16.40 34.25
N GLY A 182 2.80 15.07 34.20
CA GLY A 182 1.58 14.40 34.62
C GLY A 182 0.64 13.93 33.50
N GLY A 183 0.98 14.18 32.22
CA GLY A 183 0.27 13.59 31.09
C GLY A 183 0.23 14.43 29.82
N ALA A 184 0.05 13.73 28.69
CA ALA A 184 -0.03 14.32 27.36
C ALA A 184 -1.35 15.07 27.11
N HIS A 185 -1.30 16.06 26.22
CA HIS A 185 -2.50 16.76 25.74
C HIS A 185 -3.19 15.94 24.65
N GLY A 186 -2.41 15.26 23.80
CA GLY A 186 -2.91 14.36 22.77
C GLY A 186 -2.07 13.09 22.65
N VAL A 187 -2.71 11.96 22.34
CA VAL A 187 -2.06 10.68 22.03
C VAL A 187 -2.53 10.21 20.66
N PHE A 188 -1.61 10.06 19.70
CA PHE A 188 -1.93 9.77 18.30
C PHE A 188 -1.60 8.31 17.96
N VAL A 189 -2.64 7.47 17.93
CA VAL A 189 -2.47 6.01 17.88
C VAL A 189 -2.50 5.49 16.43
N SER A 190 -1.34 5.48 15.77
CA SER A 190 -1.17 4.76 14.49
C SER A 190 -0.72 3.31 14.66
N ALA A 191 0.03 3.01 15.73
CA ALA A 191 0.43 1.66 16.08
C ALA A 191 -0.67 0.99 16.89
N VAL A 192 -1.51 0.18 16.22
CA VAL A 192 -2.75 -0.38 16.80
C VAL A 192 -2.55 -1.19 18.08
N GLN A 193 -1.37 -1.79 18.27
CA GLN A 193 -1.01 -2.53 19.48
C GLN A 193 -0.91 -1.64 20.74
N SER A 194 -0.85 -0.31 20.58
CA SER A 194 -0.78 0.64 21.69
C SER A 194 -2.15 1.14 22.17
N TYR A 195 -3.25 0.75 21.50
CA TYR A 195 -4.60 1.09 21.96
C TYR A 195 -4.85 0.77 23.45
N PRO A 196 -4.50 -0.43 23.96
CA PRO A 196 -4.76 -0.77 25.37
C PRO A 196 -4.12 0.16 26.40
N VAL A 197 -2.98 0.78 26.06
CA VAL A 197 -2.22 1.68 26.97
C VAL A 197 -2.39 3.16 26.63
N SER A 198 -3.14 3.49 25.57
CA SER A 198 -3.18 4.84 24.99
C SER A 198 -3.71 5.90 25.96
N LEU A 199 -4.74 5.58 26.75
CA LEU A 199 -5.29 6.49 27.76
C LEU A 199 -4.30 6.78 28.89
N ASP A 200 -3.40 5.85 29.20
CA ASP A 200 -2.48 6.01 30.33
C ASP A 200 -1.43 7.08 30.06
N TYR A 201 -1.09 7.32 28.80
CA TYR A 201 -0.26 8.46 28.40
C TYR A 201 -0.92 9.82 28.63
N LEU A 202 -2.26 9.90 28.75
CA LEU A 202 -2.93 11.14 29.15
C LEU A 202 -2.77 11.44 30.65
N GLY A 203 -2.42 10.43 31.47
CA GLY A 203 -2.26 10.58 32.91
C GLY A 203 -3.42 11.32 33.58
N SER A 204 -3.10 12.31 34.40
CA SER A 204 -4.06 13.17 35.10
C SER A 204 -4.45 14.42 34.30
N ARG A 205 -3.93 14.61 33.07
CA ARG A 205 -4.16 15.81 32.25
C ARG A 205 -5.65 16.05 32.00
N PRO A 206 -6.23 17.17 32.47
CA PRO A 206 -7.59 17.52 32.12
C PRO A 206 -7.70 17.86 30.63
N GLY A 207 -8.77 17.43 29.97
CA GLY A 207 -9.01 17.75 28.56
C GLY A 207 -8.21 16.92 27.54
N GLY A 208 -7.39 15.97 28.00
CA GLY A 208 -6.55 15.15 27.12
C GLY A 208 -7.37 14.31 26.13
N VAL A 209 -6.83 14.10 24.92
CA VAL A 209 -7.51 13.35 23.86
C VAL A 209 -6.67 12.19 23.32
N VAL A 210 -7.27 11.01 23.20
CA VAL A 210 -6.74 9.90 22.40
C VAL A 210 -7.33 10.00 20.99
N MET A 211 -6.46 10.12 20.00
CA MET A 211 -6.81 10.10 18.59
C MET A 211 -6.61 8.68 18.01
N CYS A 212 -7.72 8.01 17.70
CA CYS A 212 -7.73 6.69 17.09
C CYS A 212 -7.55 6.82 15.56
N ILE A 213 -6.43 6.30 15.05
CA ILE A 213 -6.02 6.45 13.65
C ILE A 213 -5.85 5.08 12.98
N GLY A 214 -5.03 4.20 13.57
CA GLY A 214 -4.79 2.87 13.03
C GLY A 214 -6.03 1.98 13.15
N LEU A 215 -6.30 1.15 12.13
CA LEU A 215 -7.43 0.22 12.15
C LEU A 215 -6.96 -1.16 12.68
N PRO A 216 -7.33 -1.56 13.90
CA PRO A 216 -6.92 -2.86 14.45
C PRO A 216 -7.69 -4.00 13.76
N PRO A 217 -7.11 -5.22 13.69
CA PRO A 217 -7.89 -6.41 13.38
C PRO A 217 -9.07 -6.55 14.35
N LYS A 218 -10.22 -6.98 13.84
CA LYS A 218 -11.48 -7.10 14.60
C LYS A 218 -11.25 -7.81 15.93
N GLY A 219 -11.57 -7.12 17.03
CA GLY A 219 -11.51 -7.66 18.40
C GLY A 219 -10.11 -7.82 19.00
N LYS A 220 -9.02 -7.55 18.26
CA LYS A 220 -7.66 -7.83 18.75
C LYS A 220 -7.12 -6.78 19.73
N TYR A 221 -7.37 -5.51 19.45
CA TYR A 221 -6.93 -4.38 20.27
C TYR A 221 -8.10 -3.46 20.54
N HIS A 222 -8.25 -3.01 21.78
CA HIS A 222 -9.33 -2.14 22.25
C HIS A 222 -8.80 -1.17 23.30
N ILE A 223 -9.60 -0.13 23.58
CA ILE A 223 -9.39 0.78 24.70
C ILE A 223 -10.44 0.42 25.76
N ASP A 224 -10.00 -0.12 26.89
CA ASP A 224 -10.88 -0.35 28.03
C ASP A 224 -10.76 0.82 29.00
N THR A 225 -11.91 1.35 29.43
CA THR A 225 -11.91 2.49 30.36
C THR A 225 -13.19 2.56 31.18
N ASP A 226 -13.03 2.96 32.44
CA ASP A 226 -14.15 3.39 33.28
C ASP A 226 -14.59 4.79 32.82
N PRO A 227 -15.86 4.98 32.41
CA PRO A 227 -16.39 6.29 32.06
C PRO A 227 -16.15 7.36 33.13
N THR A 228 -16.07 6.98 34.42
CA THR A 228 -15.77 7.88 35.54
C THR A 228 -14.39 8.55 35.37
N ARG A 229 -13.39 7.82 34.85
CA ARG A 229 -12.06 8.38 34.53
C ARG A 229 -12.18 9.50 33.51
N LEU A 230 -12.96 9.29 32.46
CA LEU A 230 -13.17 10.27 31.40
C LEU A 230 -13.90 11.50 31.93
N CYS A 231 -14.98 11.29 32.68
CA CYS A 231 -15.79 12.37 33.26
C CYS A 231 -14.98 13.24 34.23
N LEU A 232 -14.26 12.64 35.18
CA LEU A 232 -13.51 13.39 36.21
C LEU A 232 -12.32 14.18 35.65
N ARG A 233 -11.81 13.80 34.48
CA ARG A 233 -10.66 14.47 33.83
C ARG A 233 -11.05 15.21 32.55
N ASN A 234 -12.33 15.24 32.19
CA ASN A 234 -12.79 15.77 30.89
C ASN A 234 -11.97 15.21 29.70
N GLN A 235 -11.59 13.92 29.75
CA GLN A 235 -10.78 13.26 28.72
C GLN A 235 -11.66 12.69 27.62
N SER A 236 -11.12 12.57 26.41
CA SER A 236 -11.87 12.09 25.24
C SER A 236 -11.13 11.05 24.40
N ILE A 237 -11.90 10.24 23.68
CA ILE A 237 -11.42 9.29 22.68
C ILE A 237 -12.12 9.65 21.37
N LYS A 238 -11.35 9.97 20.33
CA LYS A 238 -11.87 10.48 19.05
C LYS A 238 -11.25 9.73 17.88
N GLY A 239 -12.08 9.28 16.95
CA GLY A 239 -11.62 8.62 15.73
C GLY A 239 -11.45 9.60 14.57
N THR A 240 -10.39 9.41 13.79
CA THR A 240 -10.18 10.09 12.51
C THR A 240 -9.80 9.09 11.44
N LEU A 241 -10.50 9.12 10.30
CA LEU A 241 -10.17 8.30 9.13
C LEU A 241 -9.08 9.01 8.30
N SER A 242 -9.12 8.82 6.98
CA SER A 242 -8.22 9.45 6.02
C SER A 242 -8.46 10.96 5.91
N SER A 243 -7.79 11.58 4.96
CA SER A 243 -7.77 13.02 4.73
C SER A 243 -8.77 13.46 3.66
N SER A 244 -9.39 14.62 3.87
CA SER A 244 -10.13 15.31 2.80
C SER A 244 -9.15 15.87 1.76
N ARG A 245 -9.68 16.28 0.60
CA ARG A 245 -8.84 16.94 -0.42
C ARG A 245 -8.22 18.25 0.09
N ILE A 246 -8.90 18.94 1.01
CA ILE A 246 -8.38 20.14 1.66
C ILE A 246 -7.21 19.78 2.57
N ASP A 247 -7.38 18.75 3.41
CA ASP A 247 -6.32 18.28 4.31
C ASP A 247 -5.07 17.84 3.54
N ILE A 248 -5.25 17.17 2.39
CA ILE A 248 -4.14 16.77 1.51
C ILE A 248 -3.44 18.00 0.94
N ALA A 249 -4.18 19.00 0.44
CA ALA A 249 -3.60 20.22 -0.12
C ALA A 249 -2.78 20.98 0.94
N GLU A 250 -3.30 21.12 2.15
CA GLU A 250 -2.60 21.75 3.27
C GLU A 250 -1.35 20.94 3.69
N THR A 251 -1.43 19.60 3.65
CA THR A 251 -0.29 18.72 3.95
C THR A 251 0.82 18.87 2.91
N LEU A 252 0.48 18.95 1.61
CA LEU A 252 1.45 19.20 0.55
C LEU A 252 2.09 20.58 0.68
N GLU A 253 1.39 21.56 1.25
CA GLU A 253 1.96 22.88 1.53
C GLU A 253 3.03 22.83 2.64
N PHE A 254 2.87 21.97 3.66
CA PHE A 254 3.96 21.70 4.61
C PHE A 254 5.18 21.09 3.91
N ALA A 255 4.98 20.14 3.00
CA ALA A 255 6.07 19.56 2.22
C ALA A 255 6.77 20.62 1.34
N ARG A 256 5.99 21.44 0.63
CA ARG A 256 6.51 22.52 -0.23
C ARG A 256 7.36 23.53 0.54
N ARG A 257 7.00 23.79 1.80
CA ARG A 257 7.72 24.71 2.71
C ARG A 257 8.91 24.06 3.43
N GLY A 258 9.26 22.82 3.09
CA GLY A 258 10.35 22.09 3.75
C GLY A 258 10.07 21.81 5.23
N LYS A 259 8.81 21.47 5.56
CA LYS A 259 8.38 21.09 6.91
C LYS A 259 7.92 19.64 7.02
N LEU A 260 7.84 18.95 5.89
CA LEU A 260 7.57 17.51 5.83
C LEU A 260 8.55 16.89 4.83
N HIS A 261 9.40 16.02 5.35
CA HIS A 261 10.43 15.31 4.61
C HIS A 261 10.32 13.81 4.81
N LEU A 262 10.71 13.05 3.79
CA LEU A 262 10.86 11.62 3.87
C LEU A 262 12.11 11.20 3.11
N GLU A 263 12.94 10.42 3.78
CA GLU A 263 13.98 9.60 3.17
C GLU A 263 13.52 8.14 3.27
N PRO A 264 12.67 7.66 2.35
CA PRO A 264 12.16 6.32 2.44
C PRO A 264 13.23 5.30 2.03
N THR A 265 13.09 4.08 2.53
CA THR A 265 13.70 2.92 1.86
C THR A 265 12.96 2.68 0.55
N VAL A 266 13.63 2.94 -0.58
CA VAL A 266 13.07 2.72 -1.91
C VAL A 266 13.27 1.26 -2.30
N VAL A 267 12.21 0.61 -2.81
CA VAL A 267 12.24 -0.80 -3.23
C VAL A 267 11.67 -0.94 -4.64
N GLY A 268 12.30 -1.78 -5.47
CA GLY A 268 11.73 -2.14 -6.77
C GLY A 268 10.50 -3.02 -6.64
N MET A 269 9.69 -3.14 -7.69
CA MET A 269 8.56 -4.09 -7.70
C MET A 269 9.01 -5.55 -7.55
N GLY A 270 10.21 -5.92 -8.00
CA GLY A 270 10.78 -7.25 -7.80
C GLY A 270 11.05 -7.59 -6.33
N GLU A 271 11.30 -6.59 -5.49
CA GLU A 271 11.59 -6.74 -4.05
C GLU A 271 10.34 -6.54 -3.18
N PHE A 272 9.18 -6.33 -3.79
CA PHE A 272 7.97 -5.91 -3.09
C PHE A 272 7.56 -6.88 -1.97
N ASN A 273 7.64 -8.19 -2.22
CA ASN A 273 7.26 -9.21 -1.25
C ASN A 273 8.19 -9.20 -0.02
N GLU A 274 9.49 -9.08 -0.24
CA GLU A 274 10.46 -8.99 0.85
C GLU A 274 10.23 -7.72 1.67
N ALA A 275 10.00 -6.59 0.99
CA ALA A 275 9.69 -5.32 1.64
C ALA A 275 8.45 -5.43 2.56
N VAL A 276 7.38 -6.10 2.11
CA VAL A 276 6.19 -6.36 2.92
C VAL A 276 6.50 -7.23 4.14
N GLN A 277 7.33 -8.27 4.01
CA GLN A 277 7.72 -9.09 5.17
C GLN A 277 8.55 -8.30 6.18
N ARG A 278 9.50 -7.46 5.71
CA ARG A 278 10.30 -6.59 6.57
C ARG A 278 9.42 -5.61 7.35
N LEU A 279 8.40 -5.04 6.72
CA LEU A 279 7.40 -4.19 7.39
C LEU A 279 6.62 -4.98 8.45
N LYS A 280 6.11 -6.17 8.09
CA LYS A 280 5.35 -7.04 9.01
C LYS A 280 6.17 -7.44 10.25
N ASN A 281 7.47 -7.66 10.06
CA ASN A 281 8.39 -8.06 11.12
C ASN A 281 8.97 -6.86 11.90
N GLY A 282 8.55 -5.63 11.59
CA GLY A 282 9.02 -4.44 12.30
C GLY A 282 10.49 -4.11 12.07
N GLN A 283 11.07 -4.56 10.95
CA GLN A 283 12.50 -4.41 10.60
C GLN A 283 12.80 -3.10 9.85
N VAL A 284 11.84 -2.17 9.82
CA VAL A 284 11.93 -0.91 9.08
C VAL A 284 11.76 0.24 10.07
N ALA A 285 12.69 1.20 10.00
CA ALA A 285 12.54 2.52 10.59
C ALA A 285 12.00 3.46 9.51
N GLY A 286 11.00 4.27 9.85
CA GLY A 286 10.36 5.16 8.88
C GLY A 286 9.57 4.40 7.80
N ARG A 287 9.76 4.81 6.54
CA ARG A 287 8.86 4.50 5.42
C ARG A 287 9.56 3.65 4.36
N MET A 288 8.81 2.75 3.73
CA MET A 288 9.18 2.15 2.45
C MET A 288 8.32 2.73 1.33
N VAL A 289 8.92 2.96 0.16
CA VAL A 289 8.20 3.36 -1.06
C VAL A 289 8.61 2.42 -2.18
N SER A 290 7.61 1.83 -2.85
CA SER A 290 7.86 1.01 -4.02
C SER A 290 7.84 1.86 -5.30
N ILE A 291 8.79 1.63 -6.19
CA ILE A 291 8.84 2.27 -7.50
C ILE A 291 8.30 1.33 -8.58
N CYS A 292 7.28 1.79 -9.30
CA CYS A 292 6.70 1.08 -10.45
C CYS A 292 7.22 1.64 -11.80
N VAL A 293 8.25 2.49 -11.77
CA VAL A 293 8.77 3.17 -12.96
C VAL A 293 9.98 2.38 -13.47
N PRO A 294 10.01 1.90 -14.73
CA PRO A 294 11.27 1.54 -15.36
C PRO A 294 12.05 2.84 -15.55
N GLY A 295 13.28 2.92 -15.02
CA GLY A 295 14.07 4.16 -14.90
C GLY A 295 13.78 5.19 -16.00
N ALA A 296 13.16 6.31 -15.63
CA ALA A 296 12.65 7.26 -16.62
C ALA A 296 13.65 8.40 -16.89
N GLU A 297 14.23 8.38 -18.08
CA GLU A 297 14.24 9.57 -18.96
C GLU A 297 12.97 9.51 -19.84
N PRO A 298 12.24 10.62 -20.03
CA PRO A 298 10.89 10.63 -20.59
C PRO A 298 10.89 10.71 -22.13
N SER A 299 11.31 9.65 -22.83
CA SER A 299 11.28 9.60 -24.31
C SER A 299 10.43 8.48 -24.92
N LEU A 300 9.74 7.66 -24.13
CA LEU A 300 9.02 6.49 -24.63
C LEU A 300 7.52 6.72 -24.91
N LEU A 301 7.19 7.78 -25.66
CA LEU A 301 5.82 8.02 -26.14
C LEU A 301 5.41 7.15 -27.34
N ASN A 302 6.22 6.17 -27.75
CA ASN A 302 5.92 5.23 -28.86
C ASN A 302 6.41 3.80 -28.55
N ILE A 303 5.88 3.13 -27.53
CA ILE A 303 6.08 1.67 -27.40
C ILE A 303 4.91 0.96 -28.07
N GLU A 304 5.13 0.48 -29.30
CA GLU A 304 4.34 -0.62 -29.84
C GLU A 304 4.70 -1.91 -29.09
N PHE A 305 3.70 -2.63 -28.61
CA PHE A 305 3.87 -3.98 -28.06
C PHE A 305 4.51 -4.89 -29.12
N PRO A 306 5.54 -5.70 -28.81
CA PRO A 306 5.90 -6.81 -29.67
C PRO A 306 4.67 -7.72 -29.80
N LYS A 307 4.05 -7.75 -30.99
CA LYS A 307 2.79 -8.49 -31.23
C LYS A 307 2.91 -9.99 -30.90
N ASP A 308 4.13 -10.52 -30.76
CA ASP A 308 4.38 -11.96 -30.64
C ASP A 308 4.42 -12.50 -29.20
N LEU A 309 5.07 -11.84 -28.23
CA LEU A 309 5.11 -12.33 -26.84
C LEU A 309 3.70 -12.42 -26.20
N ARG A 310 2.85 -11.44 -26.49
CA ARG A 310 1.43 -11.50 -26.12
C ARG A 310 0.77 -12.74 -26.70
N SER A 311 0.95 -12.98 -28.00
CA SER A 311 0.42 -14.16 -28.70
C SER A 311 0.92 -15.46 -28.06
N ILE A 312 2.19 -15.55 -27.69
CA ILE A 312 2.78 -16.71 -27.02
C ILE A 312 2.11 -16.97 -25.66
N CYS A 313 1.92 -15.95 -24.81
CA CYS A 313 1.23 -16.11 -23.52
C CYS A 313 -0.24 -16.58 -23.66
N PHE A 314 -0.98 -16.04 -24.63
CA PHE A 314 -2.37 -16.48 -24.89
C PHE A 314 -2.42 -17.92 -25.40
N LYS A 315 -1.52 -18.31 -26.31
CA LYS A 315 -1.44 -19.68 -26.83
C LYS A 315 -0.98 -20.67 -25.77
N TYR A 316 -0.04 -20.28 -24.92
CA TYR A 316 0.37 -21.03 -23.74
C TYR A 316 -0.81 -21.29 -22.79
N ALA A 317 -1.58 -20.26 -22.45
CA ALA A 317 -2.74 -20.40 -21.57
C ALA A 317 -3.85 -21.29 -22.17
N ALA A 318 -4.08 -21.17 -23.47
CA ALA A 318 -4.99 -22.04 -24.21
C ALA A 318 -4.49 -23.49 -24.23
N CYS A 319 -3.19 -23.71 -24.44
CA CYS A 319 -2.55 -25.03 -24.41
C CYS A 319 -2.80 -25.74 -23.07
N LEU A 320 -2.63 -25.03 -21.95
CA LEU A 320 -2.92 -25.55 -20.62
C LEU A 320 -4.42 -25.81 -20.40
N SER A 321 -5.27 -24.86 -20.80
CA SER A 321 -6.74 -25.00 -20.68
C SER A 321 -7.29 -26.19 -21.44
N GLU A 322 -6.72 -26.46 -22.62
CA GLU A 322 -7.11 -27.57 -23.50
C GLU A 322 -6.36 -28.87 -23.19
N ARG A 323 -5.47 -28.86 -22.18
CA ARG A 323 -4.60 -29.99 -21.79
C ARG A 323 -3.78 -30.55 -22.96
N LYS A 324 -3.35 -29.68 -23.89
CA LYS A 324 -2.55 -30.04 -25.07
C LYS A 324 -1.05 -30.04 -24.77
N PHE A 325 -0.63 -30.72 -23.70
CA PHE A 325 0.75 -30.66 -23.19
C PHE A 325 1.83 -31.04 -24.21
N ASN A 326 1.50 -31.85 -25.23
CA ASN A 326 2.41 -32.16 -26.34
C ASN A 326 2.83 -30.94 -27.18
N SER A 327 2.06 -29.85 -27.14
CA SER A 327 2.37 -28.58 -27.82
C SER A 327 3.14 -27.58 -26.94
N LEU A 328 3.40 -27.89 -25.67
CA LEU A 328 4.18 -26.99 -24.80
C LEU A 328 5.59 -26.64 -25.32
N PRO A 329 6.33 -27.52 -26.01
CA PRO A 329 7.64 -27.18 -26.57
C PRO A 329 7.62 -26.02 -27.59
N GLU A 330 6.43 -25.66 -28.12
CA GLU A 330 6.25 -24.46 -28.96
C GLU A 330 6.38 -23.16 -28.17
N PHE A 331 6.13 -23.19 -26.86
CA PHE A 331 6.05 -22.00 -26.00
C PHE A 331 7.06 -22.01 -24.85
N VAL A 332 7.60 -23.18 -24.47
CA VAL A 332 8.43 -23.39 -23.29
C VAL A 332 9.80 -23.95 -23.69
N HIS A 333 10.86 -23.47 -23.05
CA HIS A 333 12.23 -23.95 -23.28
C HIS A 333 12.40 -25.39 -22.79
N ASP A 334 13.33 -26.14 -23.40
CA ASP A 334 13.65 -27.53 -22.98
C ASP A 334 14.53 -27.60 -21.71
N ASP A 335 14.81 -26.44 -21.11
CA ASP A 335 15.51 -26.28 -19.84
C ASP A 335 14.72 -25.31 -18.94
N VAL A 336 13.40 -25.41 -18.92
CA VAL A 336 12.54 -24.47 -18.19
C VAL A 336 12.76 -24.59 -16.68
N ILE A 337 12.88 -23.44 -16.02
CA ILE A 337 12.97 -23.34 -14.56
C ILE A 337 11.58 -22.95 -14.03
N TYR A 338 11.04 -23.75 -13.11
CA TYR A 338 9.77 -23.46 -12.44
C TYR A 338 10.00 -23.27 -10.95
N ASN A 339 9.63 -22.11 -10.40
CA ASN A 339 9.81 -21.76 -8.97
C ASN A 339 11.23 -22.01 -8.45
N SER A 340 12.24 -21.63 -9.23
CA SER A 340 13.66 -21.80 -8.89
C SER A 340 14.09 -23.25 -8.61
N LYS A 341 13.35 -24.25 -9.12
CA LYS A 341 13.75 -25.67 -9.12
C LYS A 341 14.83 -25.93 -10.19
N ALA A 342 15.42 -27.12 -10.16
CA ALA A 342 16.33 -27.56 -11.23
C ALA A 342 15.63 -27.47 -12.62
N PRO A 343 16.36 -27.10 -13.69
CA PRO A 343 15.83 -27.08 -15.04
C PRO A 343 15.18 -28.42 -15.41
N MET A 344 14.08 -28.39 -16.15
CA MET A 344 13.38 -29.58 -16.63
C MET A 344 12.95 -29.41 -18.09
N THR A 345 12.73 -30.53 -18.77
CA THR A 345 12.26 -30.50 -20.15
C THR A 345 10.84 -29.93 -20.23
N ALA A 346 10.47 -29.34 -21.37
CA ALA A 346 9.10 -28.85 -21.58
C ALA A 346 8.04 -29.97 -21.41
N LYS A 347 8.43 -31.22 -21.71
CA LYS A 347 7.61 -32.42 -21.52
C LYS A 347 7.42 -32.77 -20.04
N ASP A 348 8.49 -32.73 -19.25
CA ASP A 348 8.42 -33.00 -17.80
C ASP A 348 7.63 -31.89 -17.10
N PHE A 349 7.85 -30.64 -17.50
CA PHE A 349 7.05 -29.49 -17.06
C PHE A 349 5.55 -29.70 -17.36
N GLY A 350 5.20 -30.11 -18.58
CA GLY A 350 3.82 -30.41 -18.94
C GLY A 350 3.20 -31.52 -18.10
N SER A 351 3.96 -32.58 -17.84
CA SER A 351 3.50 -33.71 -17.00
C SER A 351 3.28 -33.28 -15.55
N MET A 352 4.13 -32.40 -15.03
CA MET A 352 3.96 -31.81 -13.70
C MET A 352 2.67 -30.98 -13.62
N ILE A 353 2.43 -30.09 -14.58
CA ILE A 353 1.22 -29.24 -14.59
C ILE A 353 -0.05 -30.08 -14.74
N ASP A 354 -0.07 -31.08 -15.64
CA ASP A 354 -1.22 -31.99 -15.79
C ASP A 354 -1.55 -32.70 -14.48
N GLY A 355 -0.54 -33.19 -13.77
CA GLY A 355 -0.70 -33.79 -12.45
C GLY A 355 -1.25 -32.84 -11.38
N LEU A 356 -0.90 -31.54 -11.45
CA LEU A 356 -1.42 -30.52 -10.53
C LEU A 356 -2.89 -30.19 -10.78
N ILE A 357 -3.31 -30.16 -12.04
CA ILE A 357 -4.68 -29.79 -12.43
C ILE A 357 -5.59 -30.99 -12.71
N GLN A 358 -5.10 -32.22 -12.50
CA GLN A 358 -5.80 -33.45 -12.86
C GLN A 358 -7.23 -33.48 -12.29
N ASP A 359 -7.41 -33.00 -11.06
CA ASP A 359 -8.67 -33.03 -10.29
C ASP A 359 -9.57 -31.81 -10.57
N PHE A 360 -9.14 -30.88 -11.44
CA PHE A 360 -9.91 -29.71 -11.85
C PHE A 360 -10.71 -29.97 -13.13
N LEU A 361 -12.01 -30.19 -12.96
CA LEU A 361 -12.97 -30.36 -14.06
C LEU A 361 -13.25 -29.03 -14.76
N ASP A 362 -13.40 -29.04 -16.08
CA ASP A 362 -13.57 -27.82 -16.90
C ASP A 362 -12.56 -26.71 -16.54
N PHE A 363 -11.31 -27.09 -16.33
CA PHE A 363 -10.22 -26.15 -16.04
C PHE A 363 -10.03 -25.17 -17.21
N ARG A 364 -10.03 -23.88 -16.89
CA ARG A 364 -9.76 -22.78 -17.84
C ARG A 364 -8.76 -21.83 -17.23
N LEU A 365 -7.81 -21.39 -18.06
CA LEU A 365 -6.80 -20.39 -17.75
C LEU A 365 -6.94 -19.25 -18.77
N ASP A 366 -7.52 -18.13 -18.35
CA ASP A 366 -7.68 -16.94 -19.18
C ASP A 366 -6.64 -15.90 -18.81
N VAL A 367 -6.04 -15.25 -19.81
CA VAL A 367 -5.09 -14.15 -19.57
C VAL A 367 -5.86 -12.85 -19.41
N GLU A 368 -5.93 -12.32 -18.20
CA GLU A 368 -6.62 -11.05 -17.92
C GLU A 368 -5.74 -9.83 -18.10
N LEU A 369 -4.45 -9.95 -17.73
CA LEU A 369 -3.49 -8.86 -17.80
C LEU A 369 -2.13 -9.40 -18.22
N LEU A 370 -1.42 -8.66 -19.06
CA LEU A 370 -0.02 -8.90 -19.43
C LEU A 370 0.75 -7.58 -19.32
N VAL A 371 1.90 -7.61 -18.66
CA VAL A 371 2.84 -6.51 -18.50
C VAL A 371 4.22 -7.02 -18.91
N THR A 372 4.93 -6.31 -19.79
CA THR A 372 6.27 -6.71 -20.26
C THR A 372 7.32 -5.69 -19.81
N GLU A 373 8.53 -6.13 -19.50
CA GLU A 373 9.67 -5.22 -19.35
C GLU A 373 10.06 -4.60 -20.71
N PRO A 374 10.56 -3.35 -20.73
CA PRO A 374 10.89 -2.66 -21.97
C PRO A 374 12.33 -2.91 -22.47
N HIS A 375 13.04 -3.92 -21.97
CA HIS A 375 14.46 -4.12 -22.31
C HIS A 375 14.67 -5.10 -23.46
N GLY A 376 14.98 -4.57 -24.64
CA GLY A 376 15.51 -5.34 -25.77
C GLY A 376 14.96 -4.88 -27.12
N ASP A 377 15.69 -5.23 -28.17
CA ASP A 377 15.19 -5.18 -29.54
C ASP A 377 13.86 -5.97 -29.61
N PRO A 378 12.73 -5.33 -29.99
CA PRO A 378 11.43 -5.99 -30.11
C PRO A 378 11.43 -7.23 -31.02
N SER A 379 12.45 -7.38 -31.86
CA SER A 379 12.63 -8.54 -32.74
C SER A 379 13.26 -9.76 -32.07
N ASN A 380 13.90 -9.61 -30.89
CA ASN A 380 14.65 -10.69 -30.24
C ASN A 380 13.85 -11.50 -29.21
N LEU A 381 12.57 -11.16 -28.97
CA LEU A 381 11.62 -11.91 -28.13
C LEU A 381 12.18 -12.38 -26.77
N ASN A 382 13.01 -11.54 -26.15
CA ASN A 382 13.61 -11.77 -24.82
C ASN A 382 12.99 -10.80 -23.82
N GLY A 383 12.92 -11.19 -22.54
CA GLY A 383 12.56 -10.30 -21.44
C GLY A 383 11.51 -10.85 -20.50
N MET A 384 11.21 -10.08 -19.44
CA MET A 384 10.26 -10.51 -18.42
C MET A 384 8.83 -10.08 -18.76
N VAL A 385 7.89 -11.00 -18.57
CA VAL A 385 6.45 -10.77 -18.71
C VAL A 385 5.74 -11.16 -17.42
N SER A 386 5.01 -10.23 -16.81
CA SER A 386 4.06 -10.51 -15.75
C SER A 386 2.67 -10.73 -16.34
N ALA A 387 2.06 -11.88 -16.07
CA ALA A 387 0.70 -12.19 -16.46
C ALA A 387 -0.19 -12.34 -15.22
N ARG A 388 -1.44 -11.88 -15.33
CA ARG A 388 -2.52 -12.30 -14.42
C ARG A 388 -3.39 -13.29 -15.15
N PHE A 389 -3.42 -14.52 -14.64
CA PHE A 389 -4.36 -15.52 -15.11
C PHE A 389 -5.60 -15.55 -14.23
N ARG A 390 -6.76 -15.65 -14.86
CA ARG A 390 -8.00 -16.08 -14.23
C ARG A 390 -8.12 -17.58 -14.44
N LEU A 391 -8.11 -18.29 -13.33
CA LEU A 391 -8.16 -19.74 -13.33
C LEU A 391 -9.54 -20.17 -12.82
N SER A 392 -10.26 -20.97 -13.60
CA SER A 392 -11.60 -21.41 -13.25
C SER A 392 -11.81 -22.90 -13.49
N TYR A 393 -12.53 -23.56 -12.61
CA TYR A 393 -12.84 -25.00 -12.70
C TYR A 393 -14.12 -25.33 -11.92
N GLU A 394 -14.73 -26.48 -12.20
CA GLU A 394 -15.85 -27.03 -11.45
C GLU A 394 -15.35 -27.86 -10.25
N SER A 395 -15.82 -27.54 -9.05
CA SER A 395 -15.52 -28.33 -7.85
C SER A 395 -16.38 -29.60 -7.77
N GLN A 396 -15.77 -30.75 -7.44
CA GLN A 396 -16.50 -31.93 -7.00
C GLN A 396 -16.61 -31.95 -5.47
N LYS A 397 -17.69 -31.40 -4.90
CA LYS A 397 -18.09 -31.75 -3.52
C LYS A 397 -18.88 -33.06 -3.56
N LYS A 398 -18.72 -33.89 -2.51
CA LYS A 398 -19.37 -35.22 -2.35
C LYS A 398 -20.91 -35.21 -2.36
N GLU A 399 -21.56 -34.06 -2.45
CA GLU A 399 -23.01 -33.88 -2.40
C GLU A 399 -23.46 -32.90 -3.49
N SER A 400 -23.56 -33.40 -4.73
CA SER A 400 -24.40 -32.95 -5.87
C SER A 400 -24.49 -31.47 -6.30
N VAL A 401 -23.79 -30.52 -5.67
CA VAL A 401 -23.73 -29.11 -6.09
C VAL A 401 -22.39 -28.83 -6.74
N LYS A 402 -22.40 -28.60 -8.06
CA LYS A 402 -21.23 -28.12 -8.83
C LYS A 402 -21.10 -26.60 -8.64
N ASP A 403 -20.22 -26.17 -7.74
CA ASP A 403 -19.83 -24.77 -7.65
C ASP A 403 -18.65 -24.50 -8.58
N ARG A 404 -18.76 -23.45 -9.42
CA ARG A 404 -17.66 -22.95 -10.23
C ARG A 404 -16.70 -22.15 -9.35
N VAL A 405 -15.48 -22.65 -9.20
CA VAL A 405 -14.42 -21.99 -8.45
C VAL A 405 -13.64 -21.10 -9.41
N VAL A 406 -13.38 -19.87 -8.99
CA VAL A 406 -12.56 -18.91 -9.74
C VAL A 406 -11.53 -18.34 -8.79
N PHE A 407 -10.26 -18.39 -9.16
CA PHE A 407 -9.20 -17.64 -8.47
C PHE A 407 -8.26 -17.00 -9.49
N TYR A 408 -7.47 -16.06 -9.00
CA TYR A 408 -6.56 -15.27 -9.81
C TYR A 408 -5.14 -15.56 -9.39
N GLU A 409 -4.28 -15.76 -10.37
CA GLU A 409 -2.87 -16.03 -10.16
C GLU A 409 -2.03 -15.04 -10.94
N HIS A 410 -1.06 -14.42 -10.27
CA HIS A 410 -0.02 -13.66 -10.95
C HIS A 410 1.17 -14.58 -11.18
N VAL A 411 1.64 -14.61 -12.43
CA VAL A 411 2.77 -15.42 -12.88
C VAL A 411 3.75 -14.52 -13.59
N PHE A 412 5.02 -14.64 -13.25
CA PHE A 412 6.09 -13.99 -13.99
C PHE A 412 6.74 -15.02 -14.92
N PHE A 413 7.08 -14.57 -16.11
CA PHE A 413 7.76 -15.34 -17.15
C PHE A 413 9.05 -14.65 -17.53
N GLN A 414 10.16 -15.38 -17.60
CA GLN A 414 11.34 -14.94 -18.33
C GLN A 414 11.30 -15.57 -19.72
N PHE A 415 11.36 -14.74 -20.76
CA PHE A 415 11.46 -15.19 -22.14
C PHE A 415 12.89 -15.15 -22.65
N GLU A 416 13.27 -16.22 -23.35
CA GLU A 416 14.49 -16.35 -24.12
C GLU A 416 14.15 -16.89 -25.52
N GLN A 417 14.52 -16.16 -26.56
CA GLN A 417 14.31 -16.48 -27.97
C GLN A 417 12.84 -16.83 -28.29
N GLY A 418 11.89 -16.13 -27.66
CA GLY A 418 10.45 -16.35 -27.86
C GLY A 418 9.89 -17.57 -27.14
N LYS A 419 10.66 -18.21 -26.26
CA LYS A 419 10.19 -19.30 -25.39
C LYS A 419 10.29 -18.90 -23.93
N ILE A 420 9.39 -19.46 -23.12
CA ILE A 420 9.39 -19.31 -21.67
C ILE A 420 10.53 -20.14 -21.10
N ALA A 421 11.57 -19.47 -20.60
CA ALA A 421 12.73 -20.08 -19.96
C ALA A 421 12.54 -20.22 -18.45
N GLU A 422 11.86 -19.26 -17.80
CA GLU A 422 11.56 -19.34 -16.37
C GLU A 422 10.11 -18.95 -16.06
N ILE A 423 9.53 -19.59 -15.03
CA ILE A 423 8.15 -19.40 -14.60
C ILE A 423 8.10 -19.29 -13.06
N TRP A 424 7.50 -18.20 -12.57
CA TRP A 424 7.29 -17.95 -11.15
C TRP A 424 5.81 -17.65 -10.83
N PRO A 425 5.01 -18.69 -10.51
CA PRO A 425 3.66 -18.50 -9.97
C PRO A 425 3.66 -18.00 -8.52
N MET A 426 2.73 -17.09 -8.20
CA MET A 426 2.51 -16.58 -6.82
C MET A 426 1.87 -17.60 -5.88
N ILE A 427 1.21 -18.63 -6.42
CA ILE A 427 0.70 -19.75 -5.62
C ILE A 427 1.71 -20.90 -5.81
N ALA A 428 2.53 -21.14 -4.79
CA ALA A 428 3.18 -22.44 -4.67
C ALA A 428 2.06 -23.46 -4.49
N TRP A 429 1.77 -24.22 -5.55
CA TRP A 429 0.90 -25.39 -5.44
C TRP A 429 1.46 -26.25 -4.30
N PRO A 430 0.69 -26.56 -3.26
CA PRO A 430 1.21 -27.32 -2.14
C PRO A 430 1.80 -28.61 -2.68
N ASP A 431 3.07 -28.88 -2.37
CA ASP A 431 3.57 -30.25 -2.42
C ASP A 431 2.65 -31.04 -1.48
N LYS A 432 2.00 -32.08 -2.02
CA LYS A 432 0.94 -32.86 -1.36
C LYS A 432 1.27 -33.27 0.07
#